data_AF-V4N3B4-F1
#
_entry.id   AF-V4N3B4-F1
#
_cell.length_a   1.000
_cell.length_b   1.000
_cell.length_c   1.000
_cell.angle_alpha   90.00
_cell.angle_beta   90.00
_cell.angle_gamma   90.00
#
_symmetry.space_group_name_H-M   'P 1'
#
loop_
_entity.id
_entity.type
_entity.pdbx_description
1 polymer ?
#
loop_
_entity_poly.entity_id
_entity_poly.type
_entity_poly.pdbx_seq_one_letter_code
_entity_poly.pdbx_strand_id
1 'polypeptide(L)'
;MVCTCAATLALTAIAAVSVSYAGSARPGDDSRQLTRNRSQCFDPDFVRSYQTLNDHKVIVTSDRNEAFELTLGGVCIGLDTSFQIGIRSRHGFSDICGPFDGEIVWSDGLRGLQSCPITAMRHLEGEDAAPYVRGKRSDERSDRRSEDGKSQEES
;
A
#
# COMPACT_ATOMS: atom_id res chain seq x y z
N MET A 1 -14.09 -42.11 -36.12
CA MET A 1 -14.00 -42.75 -37.44
C MET A 1 -12.82 -42.11 -38.16
N VAL A 2 -11.82 -42.93 -38.49
CA VAL A 2 -10.48 -42.54 -38.93
C VAL A 2 -10.53 -41.99 -40.35
N CYS A 3 -9.72 -40.99 -40.67
CA CYS A 3 -9.17 -40.88 -42.03
C CYS A 3 -7.79 -40.21 -42.01
N THR A 4 -6.77 -41.06 -42.10
CA THR A 4 -5.36 -40.76 -42.30
C THR A 4 -5.08 -40.73 -43.80
N CYS A 5 -4.39 -39.71 -44.32
CA CYS A 5 -3.63 -39.74 -45.60
C CYS A 5 -2.56 -38.64 -45.51
N ALA A 6 -1.31 -38.95 -45.24
CA ALA A 6 -0.28 -39.46 -46.16
C ALA A 6 0.51 -38.32 -46.83
N ALA A 7 1.83 -38.46 -46.71
CA ALA A 7 2.87 -37.48 -46.98
C ALA A 7 3.09 -37.20 -48.48
N THR A 8 3.52 -35.97 -48.79
CA THR A 8 4.34 -35.68 -49.97
C THR A 8 5.46 -34.70 -49.62
N LEU A 9 6.68 -35.15 -49.93
CA LEU A 9 7.93 -34.40 -49.94
C LEU A 9 7.90 -33.34 -51.05
N ALA A 10 8.28 -32.10 -50.73
CA ALA A 10 8.77 -31.15 -51.73
C ALA A 10 9.91 -30.33 -51.15
N LEU A 11 11.08 -30.53 -51.75
CA LEU A 11 12.29 -29.75 -51.59
C LEU A 11 12.11 -28.30 -52.05
N THR A 12 13.03 -27.46 -51.59
CA THR A 12 13.43 -26.12 -52.09
C THR A 12 12.58 -24.92 -51.67
N ALA A 13 13.14 -24.09 -50.80
CA ALA A 13 13.70 -22.80 -51.21
C ALA A 13 14.43 -22.14 -50.03
N ILE A 14 15.63 -21.64 -50.32
CA ILE A 14 16.49 -20.89 -49.40
C ILE A 14 15.75 -19.60 -49.04
N ALA A 15 15.17 -19.54 -47.84
CA ALA A 15 14.68 -18.29 -47.27
C ALA A 15 15.85 -17.61 -46.55
N ALA A 16 16.23 -16.44 -47.06
CA ALA A 16 17.21 -15.56 -46.46
C ALA A 16 16.91 -15.37 -44.96
N VAL A 17 17.89 -15.69 -44.11
CA VAL A 17 17.84 -15.34 -42.70
C VAL A 17 18.05 -13.84 -42.60
N SER A 18 16.99 -13.06 -42.79
CA SER A 18 16.92 -11.74 -42.20
C SER A 18 16.86 -11.95 -40.69
N VAL A 19 18.01 -11.76 -40.04
CA VAL A 19 18.08 -11.49 -38.60
C VAL A 19 17.40 -10.13 -38.40
N SER A 20 16.06 -10.15 -38.43
CA SER A 20 15.29 -9.14 -37.72
C SER A 20 15.65 -9.36 -36.28
N TYR A 21 16.52 -8.51 -35.76
CA TYR A 21 16.63 -8.30 -34.33
C TYR A 21 15.23 -7.85 -33.91
N ALA A 22 14.38 -8.81 -33.55
CA ALA A 22 13.27 -8.60 -32.67
C ALA A 22 13.92 -8.22 -31.34
N GLY A 23 14.38 -6.97 -31.29
CA GLY A 23 14.38 -6.23 -30.06
C GLY A 23 12.97 -6.40 -29.56
N SER A 24 12.82 -7.27 -28.58
CA SER A 24 11.69 -7.28 -27.68
C SER A 24 11.75 -5.94 -26.98
N ALA A 25 11.35 -4.89 -27.71
CA ALA A 25 10.53 -3.84 -27.15
C ALA A 25 9.31 -4.59 -26.62
N ARG A 26 9.47 -5.20 -25.43
CA ARG A 26 8.40 -5.24 -24.45
C ARG A 26 7.77 -3.87 -24.56
N PRO A 27 6.44 -3.76 -24.79
CA PRO A 27 5.80 -2.47 -24.65
C PRO A 27 6.32 -1.93 -23.33
N GLY A 28 7.12 -0.86 -23.42
CA GLY A 28 7.53 -0.14 -22.25
C GLY A 28 6.24 0.07 -21.51
N ASP A 29 6.22 -0.34 -20.26
CA ASP A 29 5.17 0.00 -19.34
C ASP A 29 5.29 1.52 -19.13
N ASP A 30 4.97 2.28 -20.19
CA ASP A 30 4.34 3.58 -20.19
C ASP A 30 2.91 3.39 -19.67
N SER A 31 2.73 2.55 -18.63
CA SER A 31 1.91 3.03 -17.55
C SER A 31 2.51 4.38 -17.22
N ARG A 32 1.70 5.39 -17.48
CA ARG A 32 1.69 6.59 -16.66
C ARG A 32 1.68 6.11 -15.21
N GLN A 33 2.83 5.73 -14.66
CA GLN A 33 3.19 6.10 -13.33
C GLN A 33 3.13 7.62 -13.39
N LEU A 34 1.90 8.13 -13.22
CA LEU A 34 1.66 9.23 -12.32
C LEU A 34 2.72 9.04 -11.26
N THR A 35 3.69 9.95 -11.22
CA THR A 35 4.70 10.07 -10.18
C THR A 35 3.95 10.30 -8.88
N ARG A 36 3.21 9.29 -8.43
CA ARG A 36 2.57 9.19 -7.14
C ARG A 36 3.75 9.11 -6.23
N ASN A 37 3.96 10.23 -5.55
CA ASN A 37 5.02 10.32 -4.59
C ASN A 37 4.79 9.18 -3.60
N ARG A 38 5.64 8.15 -3.62
CA ARG A 38 5.43 6.94 -2.82
C ARG A 38 5.36 7.25 -1.33
N SER A 39 5.92 8.37 -0.89
CA SER A 39 5.79 8.86 0.49
C SER A 39 4.37 9.32 0.86
N GLN A 40 3.50 9.54 -0.13
CA GLN A 40 2.09 9.88 0.06
C GLN A 40 1.17 8.67 -0.07
N CYS A 41 1.74 7.48 -0.30
CA CYS A 41 1.01 6.23 -0.41
C CYS A 41 1.22 5.38 0.83
N PHE A 42 0.21 4.64 1.25
CA PHE A 42 0.39 3.52 2.17
C PHE A 42 -0.23 2.26 1.60
N ASP A 43 0.34 1.13 2.00
CA ASP A 43 -0.18 -0.18 1.69
C ASP A 43 -1.18 -0.58 2.81
N PRO A 44 -2.45 -0.87 2.47
CA PRO A 44 -3.47 -1.23 3.44
C PRO A 44 -3.15 -2.51 4.23
N ASP A 45 -2.33 -3.41 3.67
CA ASP A 45 -1.93 -4.66 4.35
C ASP A 45 -0.94 -4.42 5.50
N PHE A 46 -0.25 -3.28 5.49
CA PHE A 46 0.71 -2.87 6.52
C PHE A 46 0.14 -1.80 7.47
N VAL A 47 -1.18 -1.73 7.59
CA VAL A 47 -1.83 -0.89 8.59
C VAL A 47 -1.87 -1.59 9.93
N ARG A 48 -1.30 -0.95 10.96
CA ARG A 48 -1.26 -1.48 12.32
C ARG A 48 -2.43 -1.01 13.18
N SER A 49 -2.90 0.21 12.97
CA SER A 49 -3.95 0.78 13.82
C SER A 49 -4.85 1.75 13.08
N TYR A 50 -6.11 1.73 13.48
CA TYR A 50 -7.16 2.64 13.05
C TYR A 50 -7.62 3.44 14.26
N GLN A 51 -7.80 4.74 14.08
CA GLN A 51 -8.42 5.60 15.08
C GLN A 51 -9.51 6.44 14.41
N THR A 52 -10.75 6.13 14.73
CA THR A 52 -11.92 6.84 14.23
C THR A 52 -12.12 8.12 15.05
N LEU A 53 -11.99 9.28 14.41
CA LEU A 53 -12.29 10.56 15.06
C LEU A 53 -13.80 10.84 15.04
N ASN A 54 -14.47 10.41 13.97
CA ASN A 54 -15.92 10.46 13.76
C ASN A 54 -16.31 9.61 12.53
N ASP A 55 -17.59 9.62 12.15
CA ASP A 55 -18.13 8.90 10.98
C ASP A 55 -17.63 9.40 9.60
N HIS A 56 -16.75 10.40 9.58
CA HIS A 56 -16.18 11.00 8.36
C HIS A 56 -14.65 10.99 8.33
N LYS A 57 -13.99 10.71 9.45
CA LYS A 57 -12.54 10.88 9.59
C LYS A 57 -11.92 9.73 10.36
N VAL A 58 -10.91 9.14 9.74
CA VAL A 58 -10.13 8.04 10.31
C VAL A 58 -8.66 8.35 10.19
N ILE A 59 -7.94 8.16 11.28
CA ILE A 59 -6.48 8.20 11.30
C ILE A 59 -5.98 6.76 11.18
N VAL A 60 -5.06 6.56 10.26
CA VAL A 60 -4.41 5.28 10.00
C VAL A 60 -2.95 5.40 10.35
N THR A 61 -2.42 4.40 11.05
CA THR A 61 -0.98 4.29 11.30
C THR A 61 -0.43 3.06 10.61
N SER A 62 0.57 3.26 9.77
CA SER A 62 1.27 2.17 9.08
C SER A 62 2.34 1.55 9.98
N ASP A 63 2.82 0.37 9.61
CA ASP A 63 3.96 -0.29 10.25
C ASP A 63 5.26 0.50 10.14
N ARG A 64 5.34 1.42 9.17
CA ARG A 64 6.47 2.36 9.02
C ARG A 64 6.42 3.50 10.03
N ASN A 65 5.46 3.48 10.95
CA ASN A 65 5.26 4.51 11.95
C ASN A 65 4.92 5.88 11.32
N GLU A 66 4.21 5.84 10.20
CA GLU A 66 3.66 7.01 9.50
C GLU A 66 2.15 7.09 9.80
N ALA A 67 1.62 8.31 9.88
CA ALA A 67 0.22 8.54 10.19
C ALA A 67 -0.47 9.27 9.04
N PHE A 68 -1.67 8.81 8.67
CA PHE A 68 -2.45 9.37 7.57
C PHE A 68 -3.86 9.69 8.06
N GLU A 69 -4.33 10.91 7.76
CA GLU A 69 -5.72 11.30 7.94
C GLU A 69 -6.50 11.01 6.67
N LEU A 70 -7.54 10.19 6.81
CA LEU A 70 -8.47 9.83 5.75
C LEU A 70 -9.80 10.53 5.99
N THR A 71 -10.30 11.22 4.96
CA THR A 71 -11.66 11.72 4.92
C THR A 71 -12.52 10.76 4.11
N LEU A 72 -13.70 10.45 4.62
CA LEU A 72 -14.63 9.50 4.03
C LEU A 72 -15.77 10.22 3.29
N GLY A 73 -16.32 9.55 2.29
CA GLY A 73 -17.43 10.04 1.50
C GLY A 73 -18.76 9.80 2.19
N GLY A 74 -19.47 10.88 2.51
CA GLY A 74 -20.76 10.81 3.19
C GLY A 74 -20.62 10.43 4.67
N VAL A 75 -21.76 10.13 5.32
CA VAL A 75 -21.81 9.71 6.73
C VAL A 75 -21.72 8.18 6.79
N CYS A 76 -20.62 7.65 7.34
CA CYS A 76 -20.40 6.21 7.49
C CYS A 76 -20.95 5.76 8.84
N ILE A 77 -22.27 5.59 8.95
CA ILE A 77 -22.95 5.40 10.25
C ILE A 77 -22.43 4.17 11.00
N GLY A 78 -22.04 4.38 12.26
CA GLY A 78 -21.58 3.33 13.17
C GLY A 78 -20.14 2.91 12.93
N LEU A 79 -19.37 3.73 12.21
CA LEU A 79 -17.94 3.51 12.04
C LEU A 79 -17.19 3.83 13.34
N ASP A 80 -17.55 4.92 14.02
CA ASP A 80 -16.94 5.37 15.27
C ASP A 80 -17.06 4.37 16.43
N THR A 81 -18.09 3.53 16.38
CA THR A 81 -18.43 2.51 17.37
C THR A 81 -18.02 1.10 16.95
N SER A 82 -17.47 0.93 15.75
CA SER A 82 -17.05 -0.37 15.24
C SER A 82 -15.66 -0.76 15.72
N PHE A 83 -15.52 -2.01 16.15
CA PHE A 83 -14.22 -2.62 16.45
C PHE A 83 -13.67 -3.45 15.28
N GLN A 84 -14.47 -3.65 14.23
CA GLN A 84 -14.11 -4.45 13.07
C GLN A 84 -13.96 -3.50 11.89
N ILE A 85 -12.81 -2.86 11.79
CA ILE A 85 -12.47 -1.88 10.76
C ILE A 85 -11.31 -2.43 9.94
N GLY A 86 -11.41 -2.28 8.63
CA GLY A 86 -10.34 -2.55 7.68
C GLY A 86 -10.33 -1.52 6.56
N ILE A 87 -9.27 -1.57 5.76
CA ILE A 87 -9.15 -0.79 4.54
C ILE A 87 -8.99 -1.76 3.38
N ARG A 88 -9.63 -1.42 2.25
CA ARG A 88 -9.48 -2.14 1.00
C ARG A 88 -9.08 -1.17 -0.10
N SER A 89 -8.09 -1.53 -0.90
CA SER A 89 -7.77 -0.81 -2.14
C SER A 89 -8.83 -1.11 -3.21
N ARG A 90 -9.13 -0.11 -4.03
CA ARG A 90 -10.01 -0.24 -5.20
C ARG A 90 -9.17 -0.33 -6.48
N HIS A 91 -9.77 -0.82 -7.57
CA HIS A 91 -9.24 -0.73 -8.93
C HIS A 91 -7.90 -1.44 -9.21
N GLY A 92 -7.56 -2.49 -8.46
CA GLY A 92 -6.36 -3.31 -8.72
C GLY A 92 -5.04 -2.68 -8.29
N PHE A 93 -5.09 -1.56 -7.55
CA PHE A 93 -3.93 -1.00 -6.88
C PHE A 93 -3.65 -1.78 -5.59
N SER A 94 -2.36 -1.99 -5.26
CA SER A 94 -1.98 -2.42 -3.92
C SER A 94 -2.07 -1.25 -2.94
N ASP A 95 -1.60 -0.08 -3.36
CA ASP A 95 -1.39 1.06 -2.48
C ASP A 95 -2.52 2.09 -2.59
N ILE A 96 -2.82 2.76 -1.47
CA ILE A 96 -3.72 3.91 -1.43
C ILE A 96 -2.88 5.17 -1.39
N CYS A 97 -3.00 5.99 -2.45
CA CYS A 97 -2.22 7.21 -2.62
C CYS A 97 -3.08 8.47 -2.66
N GLY A 98 -4.40 8.32 -2.60
CA GLY A 98 -5.28 9.43 -2.89
C GLY A 98 -6.77 9.10 -2.78
N PRO A 99 -7.61 10.07 -3.15
CA PRO A 99 -9.06 9.93 -3.07
C PRO A 99 -9.55 8.86 -4.05
N PHE A 100 -10.55 8.09 -3.64
CA PHE A 100 -11.19 7.00 -4.38
C PHE A 100 -10.30 5.81 -4.74
N ASP A 101 -9.02 5.82 -4.32
CA ASP A 101 -8.12 4.67 -4.46
C ASP A 101 -8.45 3.53 -3.48
N GLY A 102 -9.26 3.81 -2.46
CA GLY A 102 -9.65 2.81 -1.46
C GLY A 102 -10.96 3.12 -0.76
N GLU A 103 -11.31 2.21 0.13
CA GLU A 103 -12.48 2.32 0.99
C GLU A 103 -12.21 1.75 2.37
N ILE A 104 -12.83 2.38 3.36
CA ILE A 104 -12.97 1.79 4.69
C ILE A 104 -14.06 0.74 4.60
N VAL A 105 -13.77 -0.45 5.10
CA VAL A 105 -14.75 -1.51 5.31
C VAL A 105 -14.93 -1.71 6.81
N TRP A 106 -16.16 -1.79 7.28
CA TRP A 106 -16.41 -2.03 8.69
C TRP A 106 -17.63 -2.90 8.92
N SER A 107 -17.74 -3.48 10.10
CA SER A 107 -18.98 -4.12 10.56
C SER A 107 -19.37 -3.63 11.94
N ASP A 108 -20.63 -3.26 12.10
CA ASP A 108 -21.25 -2.93 13.38
C ASP A 108 -21.93 -4.15 14.03
N GLY A 109 -21.79 -5.34 13.43
CA GLY A 109 -22.44 -6.58 13.86
C GLY A 109 -23.94 -6.67 13.59
N LEU A 110 -24.60 -5.57 13.23
CA LEU A 110 -26.05 -5.49 13.01
C LEU A 110 -26.41 -5.47 11.53
N ARG A 111 -25.70 -4.63 10.74
CA ARG A 111 -25.99 -4.36 9.33
C ARG A 111 -25.09 -5.13 8.37
N GLY A 112 -24.27 -6.05 8.89
CA GLY A 112 -23.29 -6.79 8.10
C GLY A 112 -22.06 -5.94 7.75
N LEU A 113 -21.40 -6.28 6.65
CA LEU A 113 -20.21 -5.58 6.18
C LEU A 113 -20.62 -4.35 5.36
N GLN A 114 -20.16 -3.18 5.79
CA GLN A 114 -20.41 -1.87 5.17
C GLN A 114 -19.11 -1.33 4.57
N SER A 115 -19.23 -0.39 3.62
CA SER A 115 -18.06 0.27 3.06
C SER A 115 -18.28 1.75 2.71
N CYS A 116 -17.22 2.55 2.87
CA CYS A 116 -17.22 3.99 2.66
C CYS A 116 -16.03 4.39 1.82
N PRO A 117 -16.22 5.07 0.67
CA PRO A 117 -15.10 5.52 -0.16
C PRO A 117 -14.28 6.57 0.59
N ILE A 118 -12.96 6.52 0.39
CA ILE A 118 -12.07 7.59 0.83
C ILE A 118 -12.19 8.74 -0.18
N THR A 119 -12.43 9.96 0.28
CA THR A 119 -12.62 11.16 -0.56
C THR A 119 -11.49 12.16 -0.44
N ALA A 120 -10.70 12.10 0.62
CA ALA A 120 -9.45 12.84 0.74
C ALA A 120 -8.47 12.08 1.64
N MET A 121 -7.18 12.33 1.43
CA MET A 121 -6.09 11.73 2.19
C MET A 121 -5.02 12.76 2.44
N ARG A 122 -4.48 12.78 3.66
CA ARG A 122 -3.40 13.66 4.07
C ARG A 122 -2.38 12.90 4.90
N HIS A 123 -1.10 13.01 4.54
CA HIS A 123 -0.01 12.55 5.41
C HIS A 123 0.16 13.52 6.58
N LEU A 124 0.28 12.97 7.79
CA LEU A 124 0.53 13.74 9.00
C LEU A 124 2.02 13.76 9.28
N GLU A 125 2.56 14.94 9.60
CA GLU A 125 3.98 15.12 9.88
C GLU A 125 4.17 15.88 11.20
N GLY A 126 5.35 15.75 11.81
CA GLY A 126 5.74 16.52 12.99
C GLY A 126 4.76 16.41 14.16
N GLU A 127 4.22 17.55 14.59
CA GLU A 127 3.34 17.66 15.76
C GLU A 127 1.98 16.99 15.53
N ASP A 128 1.45 17.02 14.30
CA ASP A 128 0.18 16.37 13.93
C ASP A 128 0.28 14.84 14.02
N ALA A 129 1.46 14.28 13.71
CA ALA A 129 1.70 12.84 13.73
C ALA A 129 2.06 12.31 15.12
N ALA A 130 2.68 13.15 15.97
CA ALA A 130 3.18 12.80 17.29
C ALA A 130 2.22 12.00 18.20
N PRO A 131 0.89 12.28 18.24
CA PRO A 131 -0.03 11.48 19.06
C PRO A 131 -0.30 10.06 18.52
N TYR A 132 -0.04 9.81 17.24
CA TYR A 132 -0.37 8.55 16.56
C TYR A 132 0.85 7.66 16.33
N VAL A 133 2.02 8.28 16.14
CA VAL A 133 3.27 7.58 15.90
C VAL A 133 4.00 7.29 17.20
N ARG A 134 4.66 6.13 17.30
CA ARG A 134 5.52 5.84 18.46
C ARG A 134 6.74 6.74 18.40
N GLY A 135 7.03 7.46 19.49
CA GLY A 135 8.22 8.29 19.58
C GLY A 135 9.50 7.44 19.58
N LYS A 136 10.50 7.84 18.79
CA LYS A 136 11.90 7.35 18.79
C LYS A 136 12.64 7.60 20.13
N ARG A 137 11.97 7.57 21.28
CA ARG A 137 12.56 7.96 22.58
C ARG A 137 13.44 6.88 23.23
N SER A 138 13.52 5.69 22.66
CA SER A 138 14.17 4.55 23.33
C SER A 138 15.59 4.23 22.83
N ASP A 139 15.95 4.63 21.62
CA ASP A 139 17.24 4.22 21.04
C ASP A 139 18.40 5.09 21.55
N GLU A 140 18.19 6.39 21.73
CA GLU A 140 19.27 7.32 22.14
C GLU A 140 19.64 7.22 23.65
N ARG A 141 18.82 6.55 24.47
CA ARG A 141 19.12 6.32 25.89
C ARG A 141 20.04 5.11 26.13
N SER A 142 20.12 4.19 25.16
CA SER A 142 20.96 3.00 25.27
C SER A 142 22.42 3.28 24.90
N ASP A 143 22.66 4.25 24.01
CA ASP A 143 24.01 4.64 23.61
C ASP A 143 24.75 5.38 24.73
N ARG A 144 24.10 6.33 25.42
CA ARG A 144 24.77 7.07 26.52
C ARG A 144 25.09 6.22 27.76
N ARG A 145 24.41 5.08 27.96
CA ARG A 145 24.67 4.21 29.12
C ARG A 145 25.93 3.35 28.95
N SER A 146 26.46 3.24 27.74
CA SER A 146 27.61 2.40 27.45
C SER A 146 28.95 3.14 27.60
N GLU A 147 28.94 4.48 27.64
CA GLU A 147 30.15 5.30 27.81
C GLU A 147 30.52 5.52 29.29
N ASP A 148 29.53 5.65 30.17
CA ASP A 148 29.77 5.90 31.61
C ASP A 148 30.26 4.67 32.40
N GLY A 149 30.23 3.47 31.80
CA GLY A 149 30.63 2.23 32.48
C GLY A 149 32.13 1.89 32.43
N LYS A 150 32.96 2.66 31.71
CA LYS A 150 34.36 2.27 31.44
C LYS A 150 35.43 2.99 32.28
N SER A 151 35.04 3.91 33.17
CA SER A 151 35.99 4.75 33.92
C SER A 151 36.22 4.33 35.39
N GLN A 152 35.83 3.13 35.81
CA GLN A 152 35.95 2.69 37.21
C GLN A 152 36.97 1.57 37.46
N GLU A 153 37.90 1.32 36.54
CA GLU A 153 38.91 0.26 36.72
C GLU A 153 40.32 0.74 36.35
N GLU A 154 40.77 1.84 36.94
CA GLU A 154 42.21 2.16 37.05
C GLU A 154 42.46 3.11 38.22
N SER A 155 42.61 2.57 39.44
CA SER A 155 43.22 3.23 40.61
C SER A 155 43.71 2.19 41.61
#